data_AF-R7P5R2-F1
#
_entry.id   AF-R7P5R2-F1
#
_cell.length_a   1.000
_cell.length_b   1.000
_cell.length_c   1.000
_cell.angle_alpha   90.00
_cell.angle_beta   90.00
_cell.angle_gamma   90.00
#
_symmetry.space_group_name_H-M   'P 1'
#
loop_
_entity.id
_entity.type
_entity.pdbx_description
1 polymer ?
#
loop_
_entity_poly.entity_id
_entity_poly.type
_entity_poly.pdbx_seq_one_letter_code
_entity_poly.pdbx_strand_id
1 'polypeptide(L)'
;MENNQILRQKLEKLKEMVTIISTNENEYKTALLLSEYYTSSKKFEKAYASIIKKAKTNEEYQEYIPIIARVGKIISEYEEKKIFASVNYYLNFRYYFENYDYSKFVVEYFLASSKIDLLDICEEIGINETIFNICLTVVKELEPCLYQEYENKVYQNKLTRYEITKRKIEILYERIKDAKENNTEFSKFEFLINMPFAKKEKSRQSFFELKQLNPNIKTIPLTIYGKILEFAQAEMPEMVSTLKEYMMENGLYRIPEFTKKELKKTYFLDSYTIINEQGENVTLIKENIDAIIDYMEEMNYPFIIEIFIELQKRYLDKKLAIENNKSKKLVKTLIP
;
A
#
# COMPACT_ATOMS: atom_id res chain seq x y z
N MET A 1 -14.13 8.36 38.70
CA MET A 1 -13.26 7.40 39.44
C MET A 1 -12.06 6.95 38.61
N GLU A 2 -12.17 6.74 37.29
CA GLU A 2 -11.06 6.30 36.40
C GLU A 2 -9.78 7.16 36.46
N ASN A 3 -9.92 8.48 36.60
CA ASN A 3 -8.75 9.38 36.64
C ASN A 3 -7.79 9.14 37.84
N ASN A 4 -8.29 8.61 38.97
CA ASN A 4 -7.43 8.34 40.13
C ASN A 4 -6.69 7.00 40.02
N GLN A 5 -7.24 6.02 39.32
CA GLN A 5 -6.59 4.72 39.11
C GLN A 5 -5.39 4.84 38.16
N ILE A 6 -5.55 5.61 37.07
CA ILE A 6 -4.45 5.91 36.13
C ILE A 6 -3.31 6.64 36.83
N LEU A 7 -3.62 7.59 37.72
CA LEU A 7 -2.60 8.33 38.47
C LEU A 7 -1.87 7.45 39.47
N ARG A 8 -2.58 6.57 40.19
CA ARG A 8 -1.94 5.60 41.09
C ARG A 8 -0.98 4.68 40.35
N GLN A 9 -1.37 4.16 39.18
CA GLN A 9 -0.48 3.35 38.36
C GLN A 9 0.78 4.11 37.92
N LYS A 10 0.66 5.40 37.56
CA LYS A 10 1.82 6.24 37.22
C LYS A 10 2.75 6.44 38.42
N LEU A 11 2.20 6.60 39.62
CA LEU A 11 2.98 6.75 40.85
C LEU A 11 3.70 5.45 41.25
N GLU A 12 3.05 4.29 41.10
CA GLU A 12 3.71 3.00 41.34
C GLU A 12 4.88 2.79 40.37
N LYS A 13 4.67 3.03 39.07
CA LYS A 13 5.77 3.01 38.08
C LYS A 13 6.90 3.98 38.42
N LEU A 14 6.57 5.16 38.98
CA LEU A 14 7.57 6.12 39.42
C LEU A 14 8.41 5.58 40.57
N LYS A 15 7.79 4.92 41.56
CA LYS A 15 8.49 4.27 42.68
C LYS A 15 9.39 3.12 42.22
N GLU A 16 8.95 2.34 41.24
CA GLU A 16 9.76 1.28 40.62
C GLU A 16 11.00 1.88 39.96
N MET A 17 10.84 2.94 39.14
CA MET A 17 11.97 3.64 38.52
C MET A 17 12.93 4.26 39.55
N VAL A 18 12.42 4.79 40.66
CA VAL A 18 13.27 5.30 41.75
C VAL A 18 14.07 4.18 42.40
N THR A 19 13.46 3.02 42.62
CA THR A 19 14.14 1.84 43.14
C THR A 19 15.28 1.44 42.20
N ILE A 20 15.00 1.33 40.89
CA ILE A 20 16.00 1.00 39.86
C ILE A 20 17.19 1.96 39.88
N ILE A 21 16.93 3.26 40.01
CA ILE A 21 17.99 4.29 40.04
C ILE A 21 18.78 4.25 41.36
N SER A 22 18.16 3.79 42.44
CA SER A 22 18.74 3.84 43.79
C SER A 22 19.50 2.57 44.19
N THR A 23 19.36 1.47 43.44
CA THR A 23 20.11 0.21 43.68
C THR A 23 21.61 0.33 43.39
N ASN A 24 22.06 1.45 42.82
CA ASN A 24 23.48 1.76 42.57
C ASN A 24 24.20 0.69 41.72
N GLU A 25 23.45 0.01 40.85
CA GLU A 25 24.00 -0.92 39.87
C GLU A 25 24.79 -0.18 38.77
N ASN A 26 25.54 -0.93 37.96
CA ASN A 26 26.23 -0.39 36.78
C ASN A 26 25.25 0.41 35.89
N GLU A 27 25.70 1.57 35.38
CA GLU A 27 24.95 2.49 34.51
C GLU A 27 24.19 1.78 33.38
N TYR A 28 24.79 0.76 32.74
CA TYR A 28 24.14 -0.03 31.68
C TYR A 28 23.01 -0.93 32.19
N LYS A 29 23.14 -1.49 33.39
CA LYS A 29 22.11 -2.34 34.00
C LYS A 29 20.91 -1.50 34.47
N THR A 30 21.19 -0.33 35.04
CA THR A 30 20.18 0.67 35.37
C THR A 30 19.46 1.16 34.11
N ALA A 31 20.19 1.47 33.04
CA ALA A 31 19.60 1.89 31.76
C ALA A 31 18.75 0.78 31.12
N LEU A 32 19.17 -0.48 31.23
CA LEU A 32 18.38 -1.64 30.79
C LEU A 32 17.02 -1.70 31.48
N LEU A 33 17.01 -1.69 32.81
CA LEU A 33 15.76 -1.75 33.58
C LEU A 33 14.87 -0.51 33.35
N LEU A 34 15.47 0.68 33.21
CA LEU A 34 14.71 1.90 32.90
C LEU A 34 14.12 1.89 31.48
N SER A 35 14.77 1.23 30.52
CA SER A 35 14.31 1.20 29.12
C SER A 35 12.95 0.53 28.94
N GLU A 36 12.56 -0.35 29.86
CA GLU A 36 11.23 -0.97 29.90
C GLU A 36 10.10 0.05 30.18
N TYR A 37 10.43 1.17 30.83
CA TYR A 37 9.49 2.23 31.15
C TYR A 37 9.57 3.37 30.13
N TYR A 38 10.76 3.96 29.96
CA TYR A 38 10.99 5.11 29.10
C TYR A 38 12.43 5.13 28.57
N THR A 39 12.56 5.35 27.26
CA THR A 39 13.85 5.60 26.58
C THR A 39 14.01 7.05 26.11
N SER A 40 13.01 7.90 26.37
CA SER A 40 13.00 9.30 25.96
C SER A 40 12.47 10.19 27.06
N SER A 41 13.26 11.21 27.41
CA SER A 41 12.94 12.25 28.39
C SER A 41 11.62 12.94 28.06
N LYS A 42 11.40 13.29 26.79
CA LYS A 42 10.17 13.93 26.31
C LYS A 42 8.93 13.05 26.49
N LYS A 43 9.05 11.74 26.31
CA LYS A 43 7.93 10.80 26.55
C LYS A 43 7.63 10.69 28.04
N PHE A 44 8.67 10.62 28.87
CA PHE A 44 8.54 10.62 30.32
C PHE A 44 7.86 11.90 30.83
N GLU A 45 8.32 13.09 30.42
CA GLU A 45 7.74 14.37 30.80
C GLU A 45 6.24 14.45 30.46
N LYS A 46 5.87 14.05 29.25
CA LYS A 46 4.46 14.00 28.82
C LYS A 46 3.65 13.05 29.69
N ALA A 47 4.20 11.89 30.04
CA ALA A 47 3.50 10.91 30.87
C ALA A 47 3.22 11.43 32.29
N TYR A 48 4.13 12.23 32.86
CA TYR A 48 4.01 12.76 34.22
C TYR A 48 3.44 14.19 34.32
N ALA A 49 3.21 14.87 33.20
CA ALA A 49 2.63 16.22 33.15
C ALA A 49 1.31 16.37 33.93
N SER A 50 0.47 15.33 33.94
CA SER A 50 -0.80 15.33 34.69
C SER A 50 -0.60 15.37 36.21
N ILE A 51 0.45 14.71 36.72
CA ILE A 51 0.82 14.72 38.14
C ILE A 51 1.38 16.09 38.51
N ILE A 52 2.26 16.64 37.67
CA ILE A 52 2.82 17.98 37.85
C ILE A 52 1.71 19.04 37.91
N LYS A 53 0.71 18.93 37.02
CA LYS A 53 -0.45 19.85 37.03
C LYS A 53 -1.25 19.74 38.33
N LYS A 54 -1.49 18.53 38.85
CA LYS A 54 -2.24 18.30 40.08
C LYS A 54 -1.51 18.79 41.33
N ALA A 55 -0.18 18.68 41.37
CA ALA A 55 0.65 19.17 42.48
C ALA A 55 0.50 20.68 42.73
N LYS A 56 0.10 21.47 41.71
CA LYS A 56 -0.18 22.90 41.87
C LYS A 56 -1.34 23.20 42.83
N THR A 57 -2.26 22.25 42.99
CA THR A 57 -3.50 22.44 43.74
C THR A 57 -3.71 21.40 44.84
N ASN A 58 -2.83 20.41 44.98
CA ASN A 58 -2.92 19.35 45.98
C ASN A 58 -1.52 19.01 46.51
N GLU A 59 -1.31 19.24 47.81
CA GLU A 59 -0.06 19.01 48.53
C GLU A 59 0.41 17.55 48.48
N GLU A 60 -0.51 16.58 48.45
CA GLU A 60 -0.20 15.14 48.32
C GLU A 60 0.65 14.87 47.08
N TYR A 61 0.44 15.61 45.98
CA TYR A 61 1.19 15.40 44.75
C TYR A 61 2.50 16.20 44.68
N GLN A 62 2.72 17.15 45.61
CA GLN A 62 3.92 17.98 45.62
C GLN A 62 5.18 17.18 46.00
N GLU A 63 5.05 16.16 46.85
CA GLU A 63 6.17 15.30 47.24
C GLU A 63 6.81 14.56 46.05
N TYR A 64 6.04 14.31 44.98
CA TYR A 64 6.52 13.61 43.79
C TYR A 64 7.24 14.51 42.79
N ILE A 65 7.12 15.83 42.88
CA ILE A 65 7.78 16.77 41.96
C ILE A 65 9.31 16.60 41.93
N PRO A 66 10.03 16.61 43.07
CA PRO A 66 11.48 16.39 43.06
C PRO A 66 11.85 14.99 42.55
N ILE A 67 11.00 13.99 42.79
CA ILE A 67 11.21 12.61 42.33
C ILE A 67 11.11 12.54 40.80
N ILE A 68 10.04 13.10 40.22
CA ILE A 68 9.83 13.18 38.78
C ILE A 68 11.00 13.91 38.12
N ALA A 69 11.43 15.04 38.70
CA ALA A 69 12.58 15.80 38.18
C ALA A 69 13.86 14.97 38.19
N ARG A 70 14.14 14.24 39.27
CA ARG A 70 15.32 13.37 39.38
C ARG A 70 15.32 12.25 38.33
N VAL A 71 14.22 11.53 38.20
CA VAL A 71 14.08 10.43 37.22
C VAL A 71 14.18 10.98 35.80
N GLY A 72 13.50 12.09 35.51
CA GLY A 72 13.55 12.76 34.21
C GLY A 72 14.96 13.20 33.82
N LYS A 73 15.74 13.74 34.77
CA LYS A 73 17.14 14.12 34.54
C LYS A 73 18.00 12.93 34.14
N ILE A 74 17.87 11.79 34.83
CA ILE A 74 18.64 10.58 34.53
C ILE A 74 18.26 10.01 33.17
N ILE A 75 16.96 9.99 32.83
CA ILE A 75 16.51 9.58 31.49
C ILE A 75 17.11 10.52 30.43
N SER A 76 17.11 11.84 30.65
CA SER A 76 17.72 12.80 29.72
C SER A 76 19.22 12.55 29.56
N GLU A 77 19.95 12.34 30.65
CA GLU A 77 21.39 12.05 30.62
C GLU A 77 21.69 10.76 29.83
N TYR A 78 20.91 9.70 30.02
CA TYR A 78 21.08 8.44 29.30
C TYR A 78 20.69 8.54 27.81
N GLU A 79 19.68 9.34 27.48
CA GLU A 79 19.30 9.66 26.10
C GLU A 79 20.40 10.47 25.39
N GLU A 80 20.90 11.53 26.03
CA GLU A 80 21.97 12.41 25.50
C GLU A 80 23.30 11.65 25.31
N LYS A 81 23.69 10.84 26.29
CA LYS A 81 24.88 9.98 26.21
C LYS A 81 24.70 8.77 25.30
N LYS A 82 23.51 8.58 24.70
CA LYS A 82 23.15 7.43 23.86
C LYS A 82 23.25 6.07 24.57
N ILE A 83 23.18 6.03 25.89
CA ILE A 83 23.26 4.78 26.67
C ILE A 83 22.06 3.89 26.39
N PHE A 84 20.85 4.45 26.33
CA PHE A 84 19.66 3.69 25.92
C PHE A 84 19.79 3.12 24.50
N ALA A 85 20.43 3.86 23.58
CA ALA A 85 20.67 3.35 22.23
C ALA A 85 21.67 2.18 22.25
N SER A 86 22.73 2.25 23.05
CA SER A 86 23.69 1.14 23.22
C SER A 86 23.05 -0.09 23.88
N VAL A 87 22.20 0.09 24.89
CA VAL A 87 21.50 -1.01 25.55
C VAL A 87 20.49 -1.66 24.60
N ASN A 88 19.70 -0.86 23.87
CA ASN A 88 18.78 -1.37 22.87
C ASN A 88 19.53 -2.09 21.74
N TYR A 89 20.67 -1.57 21.31
CA TYR A 89 21.53 -2.25 20.35
C TYR A 89 21.98 -3.62 20.88
N TYR A 90 22.47 -3.68 22.13
CA TYR A 90 22.88 -4.94 22.75
C TYR A 90 21.73 -5.94 22.93
N LEU A 91 20.54 -5.48 23.35
CA LEU A 91 19.35 -6.32 23.47
C LEU A 91 18.92 -6.88 22.11
N ASN A 92 18.86 -6.03 21.09
CA ASN A 92 18.54 -6.44 19.73
C ASN A 92 19.59 -7.41 19.20
N PHE A 93 20.86 -7.13 19.42
CA PHE A 93 21.97 -8.01 19.06
C PHE A 93 21.82 -9.38 19.72
N ARG A 94 21.59 -9.44 21.03
CA ARG A 94 21.36 -10.68 21.76
C ARG A 94 20.13 -11.44 21.23
N TYR A 95 19.03 -10.73 21.02
CA TYR A 95 17.81 -11.30 20.43
C TYR A 95 18.10 -11.91 19.05
N TYR A 96 18.83 -11.20 18.18
CA TYR A 96 19.16 -11.72 16.86
C TYR A 96 20.02 -12.98 16.96
N PHE A 97 21.06 -12.99 17.80
CA PHE A 97 21.93 -14.16 17.96
C PHE A 97 21.20 -15.37 18.55
N GLU A 98 20.35 -15.16 19.56
CA GLU A 98 19.55 -16.24 20.17
C GLU A 98 18.55 -16.86 19.18
N ASN A 99 18.09 -16.08 18.18
CA ASN A 99 17.15 -16.55 17.17
C ASN A 99 17.82 -16.90 15.83
N TYR A 100 19.13 -16.77 15.71
CA TYR A 100 19.83 -16.84 14.41
C TYR A 100 19.71 -18.22 13.77
N ASP A 101 20.02 -19.30 14.48
CA ASP A 101 20.01 -20.66 13.90
C ASP A 101 18.62 -21.05 13.37
N TYR A 102 17.57 -20.73 14.12
CA TYR A 102 16.20 -20.97 13.69
C TYR A 102 15.83 -20.08 12.49
N SER A 103 16.20 -18.81 12.53
CA SER A 103 15.91 -17.86 11.45
C SER A 103 16.61 -18.24 10.15
N LYS A 104 17.87 -18.69 10.25
CA LYS A 104 18.67 -19.20 9.14
C LYS A 104 18.00 -20.43 8.53
N PHE A 105 17.64 -21.42 9.36
CA PHE A 105 16.90 -22.61 8.90
C PHE A 105 15.64 -22.25 8.12
N VAL A 106 14.81 -21.32 8.64
CA VAL A 106 13.57 -20.90 7.99
C VAL A 106 13.83 -20.26 6.61
N VAL A 107 14.83 -19.38 6.51
CA VAL A 107 15.17 -18.71 5.25
C VAL A 107 15.80 -19.68 4.25
N GLU A 108 16.71 -20.54 4.69
CA GLU A 108 17.30 -21.60 3.86
C GLU A 108 16.24 -22.57 3.34
N TYR A 109 15.24 -22.92 4.15
CA TYR A 109 14.11 -23.73 3.71
C TYR A 109 13.32 -23.04 2.58
N PHE A 110 13.03 -21.74 2.73
CA PHE A 110 12.37 -20.96 1.68
C PHE A 110 13.20 -20.95 0.38
N LEU A 111 14.52 -20.78 0.48
CA LEU A 111 15.43 -20.79 -0.67
C LEU A 111 15.44 -22.14 -1.39
N ALA A 112 15.51 -23.23 -0.62
CA ALA A 112 15.53 -24.60 -1.12
C ALA A 112 14.17 -25.07 -1.66
N SER A 113 13.07 -24.46 -1.23
CA SER A 113 11.73 -24.87 -1.65
C SER A 113 11.51 -24.68 -3.15
N SER A 114 10.86 -25.68 -3.77
CA SER A 114 10.32 -25.57 -5.12
C SER A 114 8.97 -24.85 -5.17
N LYS A 115 8.34 -24.63 -4.01
CA LYS A 115 7.09 -23.88 -3.92
C LYS A 115 7.34 -22.40 -4.18
N ILE A 116 6.35 -21.78 -4.79
CA ILE A 116 6.44 -20.37 -5.17
C ILE A 116 5.72 -19.50 -4.16
N ASP A 117 4.60 -19.96 -3.57
CA ASP A 117 3.85 -19.21 -2.56
C ASP A 117 4.51 -19.30 -1.19
N LEU A 118 4.70 -18.13 -0.56
CA LEU A 118 5.25 -18.02 0.79
C LEU A 118 4.31 -18.68 1.80
N LEU A 119 2.99 -18.57 1.62
CA LEU A 119 2.02 -19.16 2.54
C LEU A 119 2.10 -20.69 2.54
N ASP A 120 2.18 -21.31 1.35
CA ASP A 120 2.34 -22.75 1.23
C ASP A 120 3.63 -23.27 1.89
N ILE A 121 4.69 -22.45 1.86
CA ILE A 121 5.96 -22.75 2.53
C ILE A 121 5.82 -22.60 4.04
N CYS A 122 5.19 -21.52 4.50
CA CYS A 122 4.94 -21.25 5.91
C CYS A 122 4.07 -22.33 6.56
N GLU A 123 3.00 -22.75 5.88
CA GLU A 123 2.12 -23.83 6.32
C GLU A 123 2.87 -25.16 6.46
N GLU A 124 3.79 -25.46 5.52
CA GLU A 124 4.56 -26.70 5.53
C GLU A 124 5.53 -26.79 6.71
N ILE A 125 6.16 -25.67 7.07
CA ILE A 125 7.07 -25.60 8.23
C ILE A 125 6.35 -25.21 9.53
N GLY A 126 5.02 -25.10 9.50
CA GLY A 126 4.20 -24.85 10.69
C GLY A 126 4.33 -23.45 11.28
N ILE A 127 4.66 -22.45 10.47
CA ILE A 127 4.77 -21.04 10.90
C ILE A 127 3.76 -20.15 10.18
N ASN A 128 3.61 -18.93 10.66
CA ASN A 128 2.85 -17.88 9.97
C ASN A 128 3.78 -16.79 9.42
N GLU A 129 3.22 -15.90 8.61
CA GLU A 129 3.94 -14.79 7.97
C GLU A 129 4.64 -13.86 8.98
N THR A 130 4.04 -13.66 10.16
CA THR A 130 4.66 -12.85 11.22
C THR A 130 5.95 -13.46 11.73
N ILE A 131 5.95 -14.78 12.00
CA ILE A 131 7.15 -15.50 12.43
C ILE A 131 8.21 -15.50 11.32
N PHE A 132 7.80 -15.70 10.06
CA PHE A 132 8.72 -15.63 8.93
C PHE A 132 9.39 -14.25 8.81
N ASN A 133 8.63 -13.17 8.94
CA ASN A 133 9.15 -11.80 8.89
C ASN A 133 10.12 -11.47 10.04
N ILE A 134 9.90 -12.05 11.23
CA ILE A 134 10.84 -11.97 12.34
C ILE A 134 12.16 -12.66 11.95
N CYS A 135 12.09 -13.88 11.40
CA CYS A 135 13.27 -14.62 10.95
C CYS A 135 14.04 -13.86 9.86
N LEU A 136 13.33 -13.25 8.90
CA LEU A 136 13.94 -12.39 7.89
C LEU A 136 14.67 -11.20 8.49
N THR A 137 14.10 -10.57 9.53
CA THR A 137 14.73 -9.43 10.20
C THR A 137 16.05 -9.85 10.86
N VAL A 138 16.05 -11.00 11.54
CA VAL A 138 17.26 -11.58 12.15
C VAL A 138 18.33 -11.86 11.09
N VAL A 139 17.96 -12.52 9.98
CA VAL A 139 18.89 -12.85 8.88
C VAL A 139 19.40 -11.60 8.18
N LYS A 140 18.55 -10.59 7.96
CA LYS A 140 18.94 -9.32 7.35
C LYS A 140 20.05 -8.61 8.14
N GLU A 141 19.95 -8.63 9.47
CA GLU A 141 20.90 -7.96 10.35
C GLU A 141 22.20 -8.78 10.54
N LEU A 142 22.11 -10.12 10.60
CA LEU A 142 23.26 -10.98 10.92
C LEU A 142 23.95 -11.62 9.70
N GLU A 143 23.22 -11.90 8.63
CA GLU A 143 23.75 -12.55 7.41
C GLU A 143 23.18 -11.89 6.13
N PRO A 144 23.65 -10.68 5.77
CA PRO A 144 23.11 -9.91 4.65
C PRO A 144 23.17 -10.64 3.30
N CYS A 145 24.17 -11.51 3.09
CA CYS A 145 24.29 -12.31 1.88
C CYS A 145 23.11 -13.28 1.72
N LEU A 146 22.73 -13.98 2.79
CA LEU A 146 21.58 -14.90 2.79
C LEU A 146 20.27 -14.14 2.59
N TYR A 147 20.15 -12.95 3.19
CA TYR A 147 19.01 -12.06 2.93
C TYR A 147 18.93 -11.62 1.46
N GLN A 148 20.06 -11.33 0.82
CA GLN A 148 20.11 -10.99 -0.60
C GLN A 148 19.73 -12.17 -1.50
N GLU A 149 20.12 -13.39 -1.14
CA GLU A 149 19.64 -14.61 -1.81
C GLU A 149 18.12 -14.75 -1.69
N TYR A 150 17.55 -14.46 -0.53
CA TYR A 150 16.10 -14.43 -0.33
C TYR A 150 15.42 -13.41 -1.25
N GLU A 151 15.92 -12.18 -1.33
CA GLU A 151 15.35 -11.15 -2.22
C GLU A 151 15.40 -11.59 -3.70
N ASN A 152 16.50 -12.23 -4.10
CA ASN A 152 16.64 -12.80 -5.44
C ASN A 152 15.63 -13.92 -5.68
N LYS A 153 15.46 -14.87 -4.74
CA LYS A 153 14.47 -15.94 -4.85
C LYS A 153 13.05 -15.40 -4.91
N VAL A 154 12.71 -14.39 -4.11
CA VAL A 154 11.42 -13.70 -4.18
C VAL A 154 11.18 -13.11 -5.57
N TYR A 155 12.18 -12.46 -6.16
CA TYR A 155 12.10 -11.94 -7.52
C TYR A 155 11.91 -13.06 -8.56
N GLN A 156 12.66 -14.16 -8.48
CA GLN A 156 12.51 -15.30 -9.39
C GLN A 156 11.15 -15.98 -9.25
N ASN A 157 10.65 -16.13 -8.03
CA ASN A 157 9.33 -16.66 -7.75
C ASN A 157 8.26 -15.77 -8.41
N LYS A 158 8.39 -14.44 -8.34
CA LYS A 158 7.49 -13.50 -9.04
C LYS A 158 7.53 -13.68 -10.55
N LEU A 159 8.72 -13.79 -11.15
CA LEU A 159 8.88 -14.06 -12.58
C LEU A 159 8.22 -15.39 -12.98
N THR A 160 8.36 -16.41 -12.15
CA THR A 160 7.76 -17.72 -12.41
C THR A 160 6.23 -17.67 -12.37
N ARG A 161 5.64 -17.01 -11.37
CA ARG A 161 4.17 -16.80 -11.32
C ARG A 161 3.67 -16.03 -12.54
N TYR A 162 4.43 -15.01 -12.94
CA TYR A 162 4.14 -14.22 -14.14
C TYR A 162 4.09 -15.11 -15.39
N GLU A 163 5.11 -15.93 -15.66
CA GLU A 163 5.15 -16.79 -16.85
C GLU A 163 4.05 -17.87 -16.79
N ILE A 164 3.76 -18.44 -15.62
CA ILE A 164 2.63 -19.37 -15.45
C ILE A 164 1.31 -18.68 -15.80
N THR A 165 1.08 -17.48 -15.27
CA THR A 165 -0.15 -16.71 -15.53
C THR A 165 -0.28 -16.36 -17.00
N LYS A 166 0.81 -15.88 -17.60
CA LYS A 166 0.86 -15.56 -19.02
C LYS A 166 0.55 -16.75 -19.88
N ARG A 167 1.14 -17.91 -19.58
CA ARG A 167 0.87 -19.14 -20.32
C ARG A 167 -0.59 -19.56 -20.22
N LYS A 168 -1.22 -19.43 -19.05
CA LYS A 168 -2.67 -19.68 -18.88
C LYS A 168 -3.52 -18.75 -19.73
N ILE A 169 -3.19 -17.46 -19.80
CA ILE A 169 -3.90 -16.46 -20.62
C ILE A 169 -3.75 -16.79 -22.12
N GLU A 170 -2.54 -17.13 -22.57
CA GLU A 170 -2.29 -17.53 -23.96
C GLU A 170 -3.07 -18.80 -24.34
N ILE A 171 -3.10 -19.81 -23.46
CA ILE A 171 -3.88 -21.04 -23.68
C ILE A 171 -5.37 -20.72 -23.75
N LEU A 172 -5.88 -19.90 -22.83
CA LEU A 172 -7.28 -19.48 -22.81
C LEU A 172 -7.65 -18.77 -24.12
N TYR A 173 -6.78 -17.89 -24.59
CA TYR A 173 -6.97 -17.16 -25.84
C TYR A 173 -7.02 -18.06 -27.07
N GLU A 174 -6.06 -18.98 -27.22
CA GLU A 174 -6.04 -19.91 -28.35
C GLU A 174 -7.27 -20.82 -28.36
N ARG A 175 -7.75 -21.24 -27.19
CA ARG A 175 -8.99 -22.05 -27.11
C ARG A 175 -10.25 -21.26 -27.46
N ILE A 176 -10.36 -19.99 -27.04
CA ILE A 176 -11.48 -19.11 -27.46
C ILE A 176 -11.47 -18.95 -28.98
N LYS A 177 -10.28 -18.77 -29.57
CA LYS A 177 -10.11 -18.65 -31.01
C LYS A 177 -10.53 -19.93 -31.73
N ASP A 178 -10.05 -21.09 -31.27
CA ASP A 178 -10.39 -22.40 -31.82
C ASP A 178 -11.89 -22.70 -31.75
N ALA A 179 -12.53 -22.40 -30.61
CA ALA A 179 -13.97 -22.57 -30.45
C ALA A 179 -14.77 -21.74 -31.46
N LYS A 180 -14.34 -20.49 -31.70
CA LYS A 180 -14.95 -19.58 -32.67
C LYS A 180 -14.69 -20.02 -34.12
N GLU A 181 -13.50 -20.53 -34.44
CA GLU A 181 -13.13 -20.97 -35.80
C GLU A 181 -13.79 -22.30 -36.17
N ASN A 182 -13.90 -23.23 -35.21
CA ASN A 182 -14.47 -24.56 -35.42
C ASN A 182 -15.96 -24.68 -35.05
N ASN A 183 -16.59 -23.58 -34.62
CA ASN A 183 -17.99 -23.53 -34.20
C ASN A 183 -18.32 -24.55 -33.10
N THR A 184 -17.37 -24.79 -32.18
CA THR A 184 -17.53 -25.73 -31.06
C THR A 184 -17.94 -24.98 -29.80
N GLU A 185 -18.76 -25.62 -28.96
CA GLU A 185 -19.23 -25.02 -27.71
C GLU A 185 -18.06 -24.91 -26.71
N PHE A 186 -17.67 -23.68 -26.37
CA PHE A 186 -16.62 -23.45 -25.39
C PHE A 186 -17.18 -23.59 -23.98
N SER A 187 -16.69 -24.56 -23.21
CA SER A 187 -17.19 -24.83 -21.87
C SER A 187 -16.88 -23.69 -20.90
N LYS A 188 -17.93 -23.11 -20.30
CA LYS A 188 -17.83 -22.17 -19.17
C LYS A 188 -16.95 -22.70 -18.03
N PHE A 189 -16.99 -24.01 -17.78
CA PHE A 189 -16.13 -24.64 -16.80
C PHE A 189 -14.65 -24.59 -17.21
N GLU A 190 -14.34 -24.86 -18.49
CA GLU A 190 -12.97 -24.73 -19.01
C GLU A 190 -12.45 -23.29 -18.98
N PHE A 191 -13.32 -22.30 -19.19
CA PHE A 191 -12.99 -20.89 -18.98
C PHE A 191 -12.56 -20.63 -17.53
N LEU A 192 -13.39 -21.06 -16.58
CA LEU A 192 -13.22 -20.79 -15.15
C LEU A 192 -11.96 -21.45 -14.56
N ILE A 193 -11.60 -22.66 -14.97
CA ILE A 193 -10.40 -23.36 -14.46
C ILE A 193 -9.10 -22.81 -15.06
N ASN A 194 -9.14 -22.27 -16.28
CA ASN A 194 -7.99 -21.68 -16.95
C ASN A 194 -7.88 -20.17 -16.73
N MET A 195 -8.90 -19.55 -16.13
CA MET A 195 -8.80 -18.18 -15.66
C MET A 195 -7.66 -18.09 -14.64
N PRO A 196 -6.58 -17.36 -14.94
CA PRO A 196 -5.52 -17.13 -13.97
C PRO A 196 -5.90 -16.03 -12.97
N PHE A 197 -7.21 -15.91 -12.70
CA PHE A 197 -7.85 -14.78 -12.05
C PHE A 197 -8.49 -15.16 -10.71
N ALA A 198 -7.98 -16.23 -10.08
CA ALA A 198 -8.50 -16.71 -8.81
C ALA A 198 -8.29 -15.66 -7.71
N LYS A 199 -9.39 -15.26 -7.05
CA LYS A 199 -9.45 -14.29 -5.94
C LYS A 199 -8.49 -14.56 -4.76
N LYS A 200 -7.83 -15.72 -4.70
CA LYS A 200 -7.13 -16.21 -3.51
C LYS A 200 -5.63 -15.95 -3.46
N GLU A 201 -4.98 -15.51 -4.53
CA GLU A 201 -3.56 -15.17 -4.39
C GLU A 201 -3.38 -13.74 -3.90
N LYS A 202 -2.93 -13.63 -2.65
CA LYS A 202 -2.37 -12.40 -2.05
C LYS A 202 -1.06 -11.97 -2.74
N SER A 203 -0.83 -12.29 -4.02
CA SER A 203 0.21 -11.68 -4.82
C SER A 203 -0.25 -10.33 -5.34
N ARG A 204 -0.53 -9.40 -4.41
CA ARG A 204 -0.81 -7.99 -4.71
C ARG A 204 0.45 -7.26 -5.13
N GLN A 205 1.08 -7.68 -6.21
CA GLN A 205 2.07 -6.87 -6.93
C GLN A 205 1.77 -6.95 -8.42
N SER A 206 1.45 -5.78 -8.95
CA SER A 206 0.93 -5.63 -10.31
C SER A 206 1.99 -5.99 -11.34
N PHE A 207 1.56 -6.47 -12.51
CA PHE A 207 2.42 -6.71 -13.67
C PHE A 207 3.27 -5.48 -14.05
N PHE A 208 2.80 -4.29 -13.68
CA PHE A 208 3.53 -3.03 -13.81
C PHE A 208 4.81 -2.96 -12.98
N GLU A 209 4.81 -3.45 -11.74
CA GLU A 209 5.99 -3.42 -10.86
C GLU A 209 7.12 -4.27 -11.42
N LEU A 210 6.82 -5.45 -11.97
CA LEU A 210 7.81 -6.30 -12.63
C LEU A 210 8.38 -5.65 -13.91
N LYS A 211 7.54 -4.97 -14.70
CA LYS A 211 7.99 -4.25 -15.90
C LYS A 211 8.84 -3.03 -15.57
N GLN A 212 8.59 -2.35 -14.45
CA GLN A 212 9.44 -1.26 -13.97
C GLN A 212 10.83 -1.79 -13.55
N LEU A 213 10.87 -2.95 -12.88
CA LEU A 213 12.12 -3.60 -12.45
C LEU A 213 12.88 -4.24 -13.62
N ASN A 214 12.18 -4.72 -14.65
CA ASN A 214 12.79 -5.30 -15.85
C ASN A 214 11.99 -4.92 -17.10
N PRO A 215 12.42 -3.87 -17.84
CA PRO A 215 11.73 -3.37 -19.02
C PRO A 215 11.59 -4.38 -20.17
N ASN A 216 12.43 -5.43 -20.17
CA ASN A 216 12.46 -6.45 -21.22
C ASN A 216 11.41 -7.54 -21.05
N ILE A 217 10.66 -7.55 -19.95
CA ILE A 217 9.57 -8.51 -19.74
C ILE A 217 8.48 -8.29 -20.81
N LYS A 218 8.26 -9.33 -21.63
CA LYS A 218 7.27 -9.32 -22.71
C LYS A 218 5.85 -9.41 -22.16
N THR A 219 5.20 -8.26 -21.97
CA THR A 219 3.80 -8.17 -21.57
C THR A 219 2.85 -8.82 -22.56
N ILE A 220 1.74 -9.37 -22.06
CA ILE A 220 0.66 -9.88 -22.89
C ILE A 220 0.04 -8.69 -23.66
N PRO A 221 -0.12 -8.80 -24.99
CA PRO A 221 -0.75 -7.75 -25.78
C PRO A 221 -2.15 -7.42 -25.28
N LEU A 222 -2.49 -6.13 -25.20
CA LEU A 222 -3.85 -5.64 -24.87
C LEU A 222 -4.93 -6.25 -25.77
N THR A 223 -4.56 -6.63 -27.00
CA THR A 223 -5.44 -7.29 -27.96
C THR A 223 -5.90 -8.68 -27.51
N ILE A 224 -5.07 -9.44 -26.78
CA ILE A 224 -5.45 -10.74 -26.23
C ILE A 224 -6.50 -10.55 -25.13
N TYR A 225 -6.28 -9.56 -24.26
CA TYR A 225 -7.21 -9.20 -23.19
C TYR A 225 -8.56 -8.69 -23.70
N GLY A 226 -8.55 -7.84 -24.73
CA GLY A 226 -9.77 -7.37 -25.39
C GLY A 226 -10.61 -8.52 -25.91
N LYS A 227 -9.99 -9.51 -26.56
CA LYS A 227 -10.69 -10.68 -27.09
C LYS A 227 -11.26 -11.60 -26.00
N ILE A 228 -10.58 -11.73 -24.86
CA ILE A 228 -11.12 -12.46 -23.69
C ILE A 228 -12.34 -11.74 -23.12
N LEU A 229 -12.31 -10.40 -23.03
CA LEU A 229 -13.45 -9.60 -22.56
C LEU A 229 -14.64 -9.62 -23.52
N GLU A 230 -14.39 -9.54 -24.84
CA GLU A 230 -15.43 -9.67 -25.87
C GLU A 230 -16.13 -11.02 -25.77
N PHE A 231 -15.35 -12.10 -25.61
CA PHE A 231 -15.90 -13.44 -25.41
C PHE A 231 -16.73 -13.51 -24.12
N ALA A 232 -16.19 -13.03 -22.99
CA ALA A 232 -16.93 -13.02 -21.73
C ALA A 232 -18.22 -12.18 -21.83
N GLN A 233 -18.22 -11.08 -22.57
CA GLN A 233 -19.41 -10.26 -22.79
C GLN A 233 -20.51 -10.99 -23.56
N ALA A 234 -20.14 -11.86 -24.50
CA ALA A 234 -21.07 -12.65 -25.29
C ALA A 234 -21.61 -13.87 -24.52
N GLU A 235 -20.73 -14.62 -23.85
CA GLU A 235 -21.06 -15.94 -23.31
C GLU A 235 -21.30 -15.95 -21.78
N MET A 236 -20.72 -14.99 -21.04
CA MET A 236 -20.78 -14.93 -19.57
C MET A 236 -20.81 -13.46 -19.06
N PRO A 237 -21.81 -12.67 -19.47
CA PRO A 237 -21.84 -11.22 -19.20
C PRO A 237 -21.75 -10.89 -17.70
N GLU A 238 -22.23 -11.77 -16.81
CA GLU A 238 -22.13 -11.62 -15.37
C GLU A 238 -20.70 -11.62 -14.83
N MET A 239 -19.74 -12.21 -15.56
CA MET A 239 -18.33 -12.31 -15.14
C MET A 239 -17.48 -11.12 -15.59
N VAL A 240 -18.00 -10.26 -16.48
CA VAL A 240 -17.24 -9.16 -17.09
C VAL A 240 -16.75 -8.13 -16.07
N SER A 241 -17.56 -7.79 -15.07
CA SER A 241 -17.17 -6.84 -14.03
C SER A 241 -15.98 -7.35 -13.22
N THR A 242 -16.05 -8.61 -12.77
CA THR A 242 -14.98 -9.25 -12.00
C THR A 242 -13.70 -9.42 -12.83
N LEU A 243 -13.83 -9.73 -14.12
CA LEU A 243 -12.69 -9.78 -15.05
C LEU A 243 -12.02 -8.43 -15.18
N LYS A 244 -12.78 -7.35 -15.40
CA LYS A 244 -12.24 -5.99 -15.51
C LYS A 244 -11.54 -5.55 -14.22
N GLU A 245 -12.18 -5.74 -13.06
CA GLU A 245 -11.58 -5.46 -11.74
C GLU A 245 -10.25 -6.18 -11.57
N TYR A 246 -10.21 -7.49 -11.83
CA TYR A 246 -8.99 -8.28 -11.70
C TYR A 246 -7.89 -7.82 -12.65
N MET A 247 -8.23 -7.55 -13.91
CA MET A 247 -7.28 -7.08 -14.90
C MET A 247 -6.74 -5.69 -14.53
N MET A 248 -7.55 -4.80 -13.93
CA MET A 248 -7.08 -3.53 -13.40
C MET A 248 -6.13 -3.72 -12.20
N GLU A 249 -6.51 -4.54 -11.22
CA GLU A 249 -5.70 -4.81 -10.02
C GLU A 249 -4.34 -5.42 -10.37
N ASN A 250 -4.27 -6.22 -11.43
CA ASN A 250 -3.04 -6.82 -11.90
C ASN A 250 -2.28 -5.93 -12.90
N GLY A 251 -2.80 -4.75 -13.23
CA GLY A 251 -2.15 -3.86 -14.20
C GLY A 251 -2.17 -4.37 -15.65
N LEU A 252 -3.12 -5.24 -15.95
CA LEU A 252 -3.34 -5.90 -17.24
C LEU A 252 -4.42 -5.20 -18.07
N TYR A 253 -5.28 -4.41 -17.43
CA TYR A 253 -6.23 -3.52 -18.08
C TYR A 253 -5.67 -2.10 -18.07
N ARG A 254 -5.40 -1.55 -19.26
CA ARG A 254 -5.36 -0.08 -19.40
C ARG A 254 -6.76 0.37 -19.73
N ILE A 255 -7.22 1.41 -19.04
CA ILE A 255 -8.38 2.17 -19.49
C ILE A 255 -8.07 2.62 -20.93
N PRO A 256 -8.93 2.34 -21.93
CA PRO A 256 -8.67 2.74 -23.30
C PRO A 256 -8.42 4.24 -23.35
N GLU A 257 -7.22 4.63 -23.77
CA GLU A 257 -6.93 6.00 -24.15
C GLU A 257 -7.51 6.20 -25.54
N PHE A 258 -8.48 7.10 -25.65
CA PHE A 258 -9.10 7.44 -26.92
C PHE A 258 -8.26 8.49 -27.62
N THR A 259 -8.21 8.45 -28.95
CA THR A 259 -7.84 9.65 -29.69
C THR A 259 -8.95 10.70 -29.54
N LYS A 260 -8.62 11.98 -29.65
CA LYS A 260 -9.59 13.09 -29.70
C LYS A 260 -10.74 12.80 -30.67
N LYS A 261 -10.46 12.16 -31.81
CA LYS A 261 -11.45 11.79 -32.83
C LYS A 261 -12.39 10.67 -32.36
N GLU A 262 -11.89 9.69 -31.62
CA GLU A 262 -12.69 8.59 -31.08
C GLU A 262 -13.55 9.04 -29.91
N LEU A 263 -13.03 9.87 -29.00
CA LEU A 263 -13.81 10.42 -27.88
C LEU A 263 -14.98 11.28 -28.40
N LYS A 264 -14.73 12.08 -29.45
CA LYS A 264 -15.78 12.82 -30.16
C LYS A 264 -16.84 11.87 -30.73
N LYS A 265 -16.46 10.83 -31.47
CA LYS A 265 -17.44 9.88 -32.04
C LYS A 265 -18.35 9.23 -31.00
N THR A 266 -17.82 8.89 -29.82
CA THR A 266 -18.57 8.19 -28.76
C THR A 266 -19.66 9.06 -28.13
N TYR A 267 -19.47 10.38 -28.09
CA TYR A 267 -20.40 11.32 -27.43
C TYR A 267 -21.08 12.30 -28.38
N PHE A 268 -20.97 12.09 -29.70
CA PHE A 268 -21.70 12.87 -30.71
C PHE A 268 -23.17 12.45 -30.74
N LEU A 269 -23.93 12.94 -29.76
CA LEU A 269 -25.37 13.15 -29.88
C LEU A 269 -25.55 14.66 -30.04
N ASP A 270 -26.35 15.11 -31.01
CA ASP A 270 -26.51 16.55 -31.33
C ASP A 270 -26.89 17.39 -30.09
N SER A 271 -27.59 16.75 -29.15
CA SER A 271 -27.63 17.13 -27.74
C SER A 271 -28.11 15.95 -26.90
N TYR A 272 -27.83 15.96 -25.61
CA TYR A 272 -28.51 15.08 -24.66
C TYR A 272 -28.69 15.76 -23.30
N THR A 273 -29.81 15.46 -22.65
CA THR A 273 -30.20 16.05 -21.36
C THR A 273 -29.82 15.11 -20.22
N ILE A 274 -29.20 15.68 -19.20
CA ILE A 274 -28.80 14.99 -17.97
C ILE A 274 -29.21 15.80 -16.75
N ILE A 275 -29.41 15.12 -15.64
CA ILE A 275 -29.72 15.76 -14.36
C ILE A 275 -28.39 16.09 -13.67
N ASN A 276 -28.14 17.36 -13.35
CA ASN A 276 -26.95 17.78 -12.61
C ASN A 276 -27.06 17.43 -11.11
N GLU A 277 -26.00 17.69 -10.34
CA GLU A 277 -25.99 17.40 -8.89
C GLU A 277 -27.03 18.24 -8.11
N GLN A 278 -27.54 19.32 -8.69
CA GLN A 278 -28.60 20.14 -8.10
C GLN A 278 -30.02 19.67 -8.49
N GLY A 279 -30.16 18.59 -9.25
CA GLY A 279 -31.45 18.04 -9.67
C GLY A 279 -32.08 18.75 -10.88
N GLU A 280 -31.32 19.61 -11.57
CA GLU A 280 -31.79 20.36 -12.75
C GLU A 280 -31.51 19.58 -14.04
N ASN A 281 -32.46 19.60 -14.97
CA ASN A 281 -32.25 19.08 -16.32
C ASN A 281 -31.37 20.05 -17.10
N VAL A 282 -30.15 19.62 -17.41
CA VAL A 282 -29.19 20.37 -18.22
C VAL A 282 -28.98 19.65 -19.54
N THR A 283 -29.22 20.36 -20.63
CA THR A 283 -28.96 19.86 -21.98
C THR A 283 -27.54 20.23 -22.39
N LEU A 284 -26.71 19.22 -22.60
CA LEU A 284 -25.40 19.39 -23.21
C LEU A 284 -25.56 19.43 -24.72
N ILE A 285 -25.08 20.50 -25.33
CA ILE A 285 -24.96 20.62 -26.78
C ILE A 285 -23.54 20.29 -27.21
N LYS A 286 -23.38 19.97 -28.50
CA LYS A 286 -22.10 19.59 -29.12
C LYS A 286 -20.95 20.55 -28.78
N GLU A 287 -21.24 21.85 -28.73
CA GLU A 287 -20.26 22.90 -28.42
C GLU A 287 -19.68 22.75 -27.00
N ASN A 288 -20.45 22.24 -26.03
CA ASN A 288 -19.95 22.00 -24.68
C ASN A 288 -18.99 20.80 -24.65
N ILE A 289 -19.31 19.74 -25.40
CA ILE A 289 -18.49 18.54 -25.51
C ILE A 289 -17.16 18.87 -26.17
N ASP A 290 -17.18 19.65 -27.25
CA ASP A 290 -15.98 20.12 -27.91
C ASP A 290 -15.11 20.99 -26.97
N ALA A 291 -15.71 21.89 -26.19
CA ALA A 291 -14.99 22.73 -25.23
C ALA A 291 -14.32 21.92 -24.10
N ILE A 292 -14.96 20.86 -23.59
CA ILE A 292 -14.36 19.98 -22.58
C ILE A 292 -13.19 19.19 -23.16
N ILE A 293 -13.30 18.71 -24.40
CA ILE A 293 -12.23 17.97 -25.08
C ILE A 293 -11.05 18.87 -25.41
N ASP A 294 -11.30 20.09 -25.87
CA ASP A 294 -10.24 21.07 -26.13
C ASP A 294 -9.54 21.49 -24.83
N TYR A 295 -10.28 21.60 -23.72
CA TYR A 295 -9.70 21.82 -22.39
C TYR A 295 -8.82 20.65 -21.91
N MET A 296 -9.21 19.40 -22.19
CA MET A 296 -8.36 18.23 -21.92
C MET A 296 -7.04 18.30 -22.70
N GLU A 297 -7.07 18.79 -23.94
CA GLU A 297 -5.88 18.98 -24.77
C GLU A 297 -4.97 20.09 -24.24
N GLU A 298 -5.54 21.25 -23.91
CA GLU A 298 -4.80 22.41 -23.39
C GLU A 298 -4.09 22.11 -22.05
N MET A 299 -4.76 21.34 -21.19
CA MET A 299 -4.22 20.93 -19.88
C MET A 299 -3.37 19.66 -19.94
N ASN A 300 -3.16 19.09 -21.13
CA ASN A 300 -2.42 17.85 -21.35
C ASN A 300 -2.94 16.66 -20.53
N TYR A 301 -4.27 16.57 -20.35
CA TYR A 301 -4.93 15.44 -19.71
C TYR A 301 -5.08 14.26 -20.69
N PRO A 302 -4.95 13.01 -20.20
CA PRO A 302 -5.16 11.86 -21.06
C PRO A 302 -6.63 11.77 -21.46
N PHE A 303 -6.87 11.46 -22.74
CA PHE A 303 -8.20 11.31 -23.34
C PHE A 303 -8.86 9.99 -22.93
N ILE A 304 -9.23 9.92 -21.65
CA ILE A 304 -9.88 8.79 -21.00
C ILE A 304 -11.32 9.17 -20.66
N ILE A 305 -12.27 8.24 -20.84
CA ILE A 305 -13.72 8.46 -20.63
C ILE A 305 -14.02 8.97 -19.21
N GLU A 306 -13.39 8.39 -18.20
CA GLU A 306 -13.61 8.71 -16.80
C GLU A 306 -13.19 10.15 -16.48
N ILE A 307 -12.10 10.62 -17.08
CA ILE A 307 -11.64 12.02 -16.95
C ILE A 307 -12.60 12.96 -17.68
N PHE A 308 -13.05 12.57 -18.87
CA PHE A 308 -14.03 13.35 -19.63
C PHE A 308 -15.36 13.50 -18.86
N ILE A 309 -15.88 12.42 -18.27
CA ILE A 309 -17.11 12.44 -17.46
C ILE A 309 -16.94 13.33 -16.22
N GLU A 310 -15.79 13.27 -15.55
CA GLU A 310 -15.52 14.12 -14.39
C GLU A 310 -15.44 15.61 -14.77
N LEU A 311 -14.75 15.95 -15.85
CA LEU A 311 -14.69 17.33 -16.36
C LEU A 311 -16.06 17.83 -16.81
N GLN A 312 -16.84 16.96 -17.44
CA GLN A 312 -18.23 17.24 -17.79
C GLN A 312 -19.08 17.56 -16.55
N LYS A 313 -19.00 16.75 -15.49
CA LYS A 313 -19.70 17.04 -14.22
C LYS A 313 -19.31 18.40 -13.65
N ARG A 314 -18.01 18.68 -13.57
CA ARG A 314 -17.51 19.97 -13.05
C ARG A 314 -17.96 21.15 -13.90
N TYR A 315 -18.01 20.97 -15.23
CA TYR A 315 -18.53 21.98 -16.15
C TYR A 315 -20.01 22.27 -15.90
N LEU A 316 -20.83 21.22 -15.75
CA LEU A 316 -22.27 21.33 -15.47
C LEU A 316 -22.56 22.01 -14.14
N ASP A 317 -21.77 21.69 -13.12
CA ASP A 317 -21.88 22.30 -11.78
C ASP A 317 -21.32 23.73 -11.70
N LYS A 318 -20.86 24.30 -12.83
CA LYS A 318 -20.15 25.60 -12.89
C LYS A 318 -18.89 25.65 -12.02
N LYS A 319 -18.35 24.50 -11.63
CA LYS A 319 -17.08 24.33 -10.91
C LYS A 319 -15.88 24.35 -11.86
N LEU A 320 -16.13 24.32 -13.18
CA LEU A 320 -15.15 24.46 -14.25
C LEU A 320 -15.64 25.52 -15.24
N ALA A 321 -14.98 26.68 -15.27
CA ALA A 321 -15.24 27.73 -16.25
C ALA A 321 -14.36 27.49 -17.48
N ILE A 322 -14.97 27.17 -18.61
CA ILE A 322 -14.28 27.05 -19.90
C ILE A 322 -14.69 28.26 -20.74
N GLU A 323 -13.77 29.21 -20.95
CA GLU A 323 -14.01 30.33 -21.86
C GLU A 323 -14.01 29.82 -23.30
N ASN A 324 -15.12 29.98 -24.02
CA ASN A 324 -15.19 29.67 -25.44
C ASN A 324 -14.31 30.65 -26.22
N ASN A 325 -13.03 30.32 -26.38
CA ASN A 325 -12.05 31.14 -27.09
C ASN A 325 -12.28 31.07 -28.60
N LYS A 326 -13.27 31.80 -29.12
CA LYS A 326 -13.29 32.21 -30.53
C LYS A 326 -12.56 33.54 -30.78
N SER A 327 -11.96 34.14 -29.74
CA SER A 327 -11.25 35.41 -29.89
C SER A 327 -10.11 35.58 -28.90
N LYS A 328 -8.89 35.17 -29.30
CA LYS A 328 -7.71 36.03 -29.27
C LYS A 328 -6.48 35.33 -29.86
N LYS A 329 -6.08 35.81 -31.05
CA LYS A 329 -4.66 35.95 -31.37
C LYS A 329 -4.01 36.80 -30.27
N LEU A 330 -2.84 36.36 -29.81
CA LEU A 330 -1.77 37.12 -29.15
C LEU A 330 -2.01 38.63 -28.99
N VAL A 331 -2.10 39.11 -27.74
CA VAL A 331 -1.48 40.38 -27.32
C VAL A 331 -1.04 40.23 -25.85
N LYS A 332 0.27 40.36 -25.61
CA LYS A 332 0.88 40.67 -24.31
C LYS A 332 0.34 42.00 -23.80
N THR A 333 -0.02 42.09 -22.51
CA THR A 333 0.45 43.18 -21.63
C THR A 333 0.26 42.87 -20.14
N LEU A 334 1.10 43.54 -19.35
CA LEU A 334 1.50 43.28 -17.96
C LEU A 334 0.44 43.60 -16.88
N ILE A 335 0.53 42.85 -15.76
CA ILE A 335 0.42 43.20 -14.30
C ILE A 335 0.04 44.67 -14.00
N PRO A 336 -0.88 44.97 -13.06
CA PRO A 336 -0.86 44.56 -11.63
C PRO A 336 -1.65 43.32 -11.25
#